data_AF-A0A5E7PDG7-F1
#
_entry.id   AF-A0A5E7PDG7-F1
#
_cell.length_a   1.000
_cell.length_b   1.000
_cell.length_c   1.000
_cell.angle_alpha   90.00
_cell.angle_beta   90.00
_cell.angle_gamma   90.00
#
_symmetry.space_group_name_H-M   'P 1'
#
loop_
_entity.id
_entity.type
_entity.pdbx_description
1 polymer ?
#
loop_
_entity_poly.entity_id
_entity_poly.type
_entity_poly.pdbx_seq_one_letter_code
_entity_poly.pdbx_strand_id
1 'polypeptide(L)' 'MSSDPAVTPVRRFPWNIDYTSVCDQCGKWRAQGNHDKCSRRRQRLNAHLRHPKPKA' A
#
# COMPACT_ATOMS: atom_id res chain seq x y z
N MET A 1 -18.26 -7.13 37.07
CA MET A 1 -17.59 -5.93 36.51
C MET A 1 -16.27 -6.42 35.98
N SER A 2 -15.93 -6.38 34.70
CA SER A 2 -16.59 -5.87 33.51
C SER A 2 -16.07 -6.70 32.33
N SER A 3 -16.97 -7.00 31.39
CA SER A 3 -16.61 -7.39 30.04
C SER A 3 -15.68 -6.32 29.47
N ASP A 4 -14.52 -6.68 28.91
CA ASP A 4 -13.76 -5.79 28.04
C ASP A 4 -14.21 -6.08 26.60
N PRO A 5 -15.13 -5.27 26.05
CA PRO A 5 -15.59 -5.44 24.69
C PRO A 5 -14.55 -4.80 23.78
N ALA A 6 -14.15 -5.53 22.75
CA ALA A 6 -13.45 -5.00 21.59
C ALA A 6 -11.99 -4.57 21.80
N VAL A 7 -11.07 -5.53 21.57
CA VAL A 7 -10.01 -5.25 20.59
C VAL A 7 -10.73 -5.00 19.26
N THR A 8 -11.22 -3.78 19.09
CA THR A 8 -11.61 -3.28 17.79
C THR A 8 -10.35 -3.40 16.95
N PRO A 9 -10.33 -4.17 15.84
CA PRO A 9 -9.26 -3.97 14.87
C PRO A 9 -9.37 -2.50 14.53
N VAL A 10 -8.36 -1.71 14.90
CA VAL A 10 -8.39 -0.27 14.67
C VAL A 10 -8.64 -0.13 13.19
N ARG A 11 -9.90 0.15 12.83
CA ARG A 11 -10.30 0.56 11.50
C ARG A 11 -9.70 1.94 11.37
N ARG A 12 -8.37 2.00 11.19
CA ARG A 12 -7.67 3.20 10.78
C ARG A 12 -8.24 3.48 9.41
N PHE A 13 -9.30 4.28 9.39
CA PHE A 13 -9.94 4.67 8.17
C PHE A 13 -8.88 5.30 7.25
N PRO A 14 -8.93 5.02 5.94
CA PRO A 14 -7.75 4.82 5.10
C PRO A 14 -7.24 6.12 4.44
N TRP A 15 -7.43 7.27 5.10
CA TRP A 15 -7.13 8.58 4.51
C TRP A 15 -5.67 9.01 4.63
N ASN A 16 -4.82 8.23 5.31
CA ASN A 16 -3.38 8.48 5.43
C ASN A 16 -2.59 7.22 5.07
N ILE A 17 -2.76 6.75 3.83
CA ILE A 17 -1.94 5.64 3.30
C ILE A 17 -0.45 6.00 3.36
N ASP A 18 -0.11 7.28 3.23
CA ASP A 18 1.27 7.75 3.25
C ASP A 18 1.90 7.55 4.63
N TYR A 19 1.21 7.90 5.72
CA TYR A 19 1.77 7.82 7.08
C TYR A 19 1.69 6.44 7.73
N THR A 20 0.91 5.52 7.18
CA THR A 20 0.67 4.21 7.81
C THR A 20 1.17 3.03 7.00
N SER A 21 1.60 3.24 5.75
CA SER A 21 2.08 2.15 4.90
C SER A 21 3.59 2.19 4.69
N VAL A 22 4.21 1.02 4.73
CA VAL A 22 5.61 0.80 4.36
C VAL A 22 5.66 0.47 2.86
N CYS A 23 6.65 1.03 2.16
CA CYS A 23 6.91 0.70 0.77
C CYS A 23 7.55 -0.69 0.66
N ASP A 24 6.89 -1.60 -0.03
CA ASP A 24 7.37 -2.97 -0.33
C ASP A 24 8.67 -3.01 -1.15
N GLN A 25 9.01 -1.94 -1.88
CA GLN A 25 10.20 -1.90 -2.74
C GLN A 25 11.48 -1.45 -2.01
N CYS A 26 11.35 -0.64 -0.96
CA CYS A 26 12.50 -0.05 -0.25
C CYS A 26 12.44 -0.18 1.28
N GLY A 27 11.36 -0.74 1.84
CA GLY A 27 11.18 -0.95 3.28
C GLY A 27 10.99 0.33 4.10
N LYS A 28 10.91 1.51 3.47
CA LYS A 28 10.71 2.79 4.15
C LYS A 28 9.23 3.16 4.23
N TRP A 29 8.85 3.93 5.25
CA TRP A 29 7.51 4.52 5.34
C TRP A 29 7.20 5.37 4.12
N ARG A 30 5.99 5.25 3.55
CA ARG A 30 5.60 6.00 2.34
C ARG A 30 5.62 7.51 2.54
N ALA A 31 5.36 7.99 3.75
CA ALA A 31 5.45 9.38 4.14
C ALA A 31 6.89 9.93 4.20
N GLN A 32 7.92 9.07 4.19
CA GLN A 32 9.31 9.49 4.35
C GLN A 32 10.13 9.25 3.08
N GLY A 33 10.73 10.33 2.55
CA GLY A 33 11.65 10.28 1.42
C GLY A 33 10.99 10.19 0.04
N ASN A 34 11.80 10.26 -1.02
CA ASN A 34 11.33 10.21 -2.41
C ASN A 34 11.15 8.77 -2.91
N HIS A 35 9.94 8.44 -3.39
CA HIS A 35 9.54 7.13 -3.90
C HIS A 35 9.48 7.03 -5.44
N ASP A 36 9.97 8.01 -6.19
CA ASP A 36 9.97 8.02 -7.67
C ASP A 36 10.60 6.77 -8.27
N LYS A 37 11.75 6.35 -7.72
CA LYS A 37 12.45 5.13 -8.16
C LYS A 37 11.60 3.88 -7.90
N CYS A 38 10.91 3.83 -6.77
CA CYS A 38 10.00 2.73 -6.43
C CYS A 38 8.78 2.70 -7.36
N SER A 39 8.23 3.88 -7.68
CA SER A 39 7.13 4.02 -8.63
C SER A 39 7.52 3.52 -10.03
N ARG A 40 8.67 3.96 -10.56
CA ARG A 40 9.19 3.48 -11.85
C ARG A 40 9.45 1.98 -11.86
N ARG A 41 9.95 1.41 -10.75
CA ARG A 41 10.14 -0.03 -10.62
C ARG A 41 8.81 -0.78 -10.70
N ARG A 42 7.76 -0.33 -10.00
CA ARG A 42 6.41 -0.93 -10.12
C ARG A 42 5.86 -0.81 -11.53
N GLN A 43 6.06 0.33 -12.20
CA GLN A 43 5.62 0.50 -13.59
C GLN A 43 6.29 -0.51 -14.54
N ARG A 44 7.59 -0.77 -14.36
CA ARG A 44 8.31 -1.81 -15.12
C ARG A 44 7.81 -3.20 -14.80
N LEU A 45 7.64 -3.52 -13.51
CA LEU A 45 7.10 -4.80 -13.08
C LEU A 45 5.69 -5.02 -13.66
N ASN A 46 4.81 -4.02 -13.63
CA ASN A 46 3.44 -4.11 -14.14
C ASN A 46 3.32 -3.87 -15.65
N ALA A 47 4.42 -3.67 -16.38
CA ALA A 47 4.36 -3.39 -17.81
C ALA A 47 3.66 -4.52 -18.59
N HIS A 48 3.84 -5.77 -18.16
CA HIS A 48 3.20 -6.94 -18.75
C HIS A 48 1.67 -6.97 -18.60
N LEU A 49 1.09 -6.23 -17.65
CA LEU A 49 -0.36 -6.15 -17.42
C LEU A 49 -1.04 -5.07 -18.27
N ARG A 50 -0.28 -4.20 -18.94
CA ARG A 50 -0.83 -3.06 -19.68
C ARG A 50 -1.51 -3.44 -21.00
N HIS A 51 -1.26 -4.64 -21.49
CA HIS A 51 -1.93 -5.20 -22.66
C HIS A 51 -2.80 -6.39 -22.22
N PRO A 52 -3.94 -6.14 -21.52
CA PRO A 52 -4.88 -7.20 -21.25
C PRO A 52 -5.36 -7.74 -22.61
N LYS A 53 -5.11 -9.03 -22.86
CA LYS A 53 -5.75 -9.69 -24.00
C LYS A 53 -7.26 -9.58 -23.80
N PRO A 54 -8.04 -9.18 -24.82
CA PRO A 54 -9.49 -9.22 -24.72
C PRO A 54 -9.88 -10.65 -24.35
N LYS A 55 -10.75 -10.80 -23.35
CA LYS A 55 -11.33 -12.11 -23.03
C LYS A 55 -12.11 -12.57 -24.26
N ALA A 56 -11.76 -13.75 -24.77
CA ALA A 56 -12.42 -14.39 -25.90
C ALA A 56 -13.87 -14.76 -25.56
#